data_AF-A0A969WM78-F1
#
_entry.id   AF-A0A969WM78-F1
#
_cell.length_a   1.000
_cell.length_b   1.000
_cell.length_c   1.000
_cell.angle_alpha   90.00
_cell.angle_beta   90.00
_cell.angle_gamma   90.00
#
_symmetry.space_group_name_H-M   'P 1'
#
loop_
_entity.id
_entity.type
_entity.pdbx_description
1 polymer ?
#
loop_
_entity_poly.entity_id
_entity_poly.type
_entity_poly.pdbx_seq_one_letter_code
_entity_poly.pdbx_strand_id
1 'polypeptide(L)'
;MSDERLRKQIADFFVRTGHAHHQAFLETDGADPDWPLWYADYMREELAKLLNAEFTRSELTYLLVRLDKERAFNAPGSYWPDYYAKQLLNWYL
;
A
#
# COMPACT_ATOMS: atom_id res chain seq x y z
N MET A 1 15.33 -10.54 9.11
CA MET A 1 14.02 -11.22 8.96
C MET A 1 14.03 -11.92 7.62
N SER A 2 13.36 -13.07 7.43
CA SER A 2 13.23 -13.62 6.07
C SER A 2 12.32 -12.73 5.24
N ASP A 3 12.61 -12.58 3.95
CA ASP A 3 11.84 -11.74 3.01
C ASP A 3 10.35 -12.09 3.02
N GLU A 4 10.02 -13.39 3.15
CA GLU A 4 8.63 -13.86 3.24
C GLU A 4 7.90 -13.36 4.49
N ARG A 5 8.59 -13.30 5.65
CA ARG A 5 7.98 -12.77 6.88
C ARG A 5 7.71 -11.27 6.74
N LEU A 6 8.66 -10.52 6.17
CA LEU A 6 8.51 -9.09 5.98
C LEU A 6 7.42 -8.78 4.94
N ARG A 7 7.37 -9.55 3.85
CA ARG A 7 6.31 -9.47 2.84
C ARG A 7 4.93 -9.64 3.45
N LYS A 8 4.76 -10.67 4.28
CA LYS A 8 3.50 -10.89 4.99
C LYS A 8 3.15 -9.71 5.91
N GLN A 9 4.12 -9.17 6.66
CA GLN A 9 3.89 -8.03 7.54
C GLN A 9 3.42 -6.79 6.77
N ILE A 10 4.03 -6.50 5.62
CA ILE A 10 3.63 -5.39 4.76
C ILE A 10 2.25 -5.64 4.15
N ALA A 11 1.97 -6.85 3.65
CA ALA A 11 0.66 -7.21 3.11
C ALA A 11 -0.45 -7.08 4.17
N ASP A 12 -0.23 -7.60 5.38
CA ASP A 12 -1.16 -7.45 6.51
C ASP A 12 -1.37 -5.97 6.87
N PHE A 13 -0.34 -5.14 6.77
CA PHE A 13 -0.44 -3.71 7.01
C PHE A 13 -1.30 -3.00 5.96
N PHE A 14 -1.16 -3.35 4.68
CA PHE A 14 -2.03 -2.88 3.61
C PHE A 14 -3.49 -3.27 3.85
N VAL A 15 -3.76 -4.52 4.24
CA VAL A 15 -5.12 -4.97 4.58
C VAL A 15 -5.73 -4.11 5.69
N ARG A 16 -5.00 -3.89 6.79
CA ARG A 16 -5.47 -3.04 7.89
C ARG A 16 -5.71 -1.59 7.46
N THR A 17 -4.84 -1.06 6.61
CA THR A 17 -5.00 0.28 6.03
C THR A 17 -6.27 0.38 5.18
N GLY A 18 -6.55 -0.64 4.36
CA GLY A 18 -7.77 -0.71 3.56
C GLY A 18 -9.04 -0.79 4.40
N HIS A 19 -9.02 -1.55 5.50
CA HIS A 19 -10.14 -1.55 6.45
C HIS A 19 -10.33 -0.18 7.11
N ALA A 20 -9.24 0.48 7.53
CA ALA A 20 -9.31 1.81 8.12
C ALA A 20 -9.84 2.86 7.12
N HIS A 21 -9.43 2.79 5.86
CA HIS A 21 -9.94 3.65 4.78
C HIS A 21 -11.44 3.42 4.56
N HIS A 22 -11.87 2.17 4.39
CA HIS A 22 -13.29 1.87 4.20
C HIS A 22 -14.16 2.34 5.38
N GLN A 23 -13.66 2.25 6.62
CA GLN A 23 -14.35 2.83 7.77
C GLN A 23 -14.41 4.36 7.75
N ALA A 24 -13.32 5.03 7.36
CA ALA A 24 -13.29 6.49 7.24
C ALA A 24 -14.22 7.03 6.13
N PHE A 25 -14.44 6.23 5.09
CA PHE A 25 -15.28 6.56 3.93
C PHE A 25 -16.58 5.74 3.88
N LEU A 26 -17.11 5.34 5.03
CA LEU A 26 -18.30 4.49 5.12
C LEU A 26 -19.53 5.11 4.44
N GLU A 27 -19.68 6.43 4.54
CA GLU A 27 -20.80 7.17 3.93
C GLU A 27 -20.77 7.15 2.39
N THR A 28 -19.60 6.92 1.78
CA THR A 28 -19.43 6.81 0.33
C THR A 28 -19.24 5.36 -0.13
N ASP A 29 -19.52 4.39 0.74
CA ASP A 29 -19.23 2.96 0.52
C ASP A 29 -17.75 2.70 0.12
N GLY A 30 -16.84 3.49 0.71
CA GLY A 30 -15.41 3.43 0.40
C GLY A 30 -15.01 4.04 -0.94
N ALA A 31 -15.94 4.64 -1.69
CA ALA A 31 -15.60 5.33 -2.93
C ALA A 31 -14.82 6.62 -2.61
N ASP A 32 -13.59 6.65 -3.10
CA ASP A 32 -12.67 7.78 -2.95
C ASP A 32 -11.71 7.80 -4.16
N PRO A 33 -11.91 8.69 -5.15
CA PRO A 33 -11.00 8.79 -6.29
C PRO A 33 -9.59 9.25 -5.89
N ASP A 34 -9.45 9.86 -4.71
CA ASP A 34 -8.22 10.40 -4.15
C ASP A 34 -7.63 9.51 -3.05
N TRP A 35 -8.04 8.23 -2.97
CA TRP A 35 -7.58 7.26 -1.98
C TRP A 35 -6.06 7.21 -1.76
N PRO A 36 -5.18 7.39 -2.79
CA PRO A 36 -3.74 7.34 -2.57
C PRO A 36 -3.24 8.47 -1.67
N LEU A 37 -3.93 9.60 -1.61
CA LEU A 37 -3.61 10.70 -0.70
C LEU A 37 -3.90 10.29 0.74
N TRP A 38 -5.07 9.70 1.00
CA TRP A 38 -5.44 9.21 2.33
C TRP A 38 -4.49 8.11 2.82
N TYR A 39 -4.19 7.13 1.95
CA TYR A 39 -3.25 6.06 2.28
C TYR A 39 -1.87 6.61 2.58
N ALA A 40 -1.37 7.54 1.77
CA ALA A 40 -0.07 8.16 2.00
C ALA A 40 -0.02 8.91 3.33
N ASP A 41 -1.10 9.57 3.77
CA ASP A 41 -1.12 10.20 5.10
C ASP A 41 -1.18 9.17 6.23
N TYR A 42 -1.99 8.12 6.08
CA TYR A 42 -2.21 7.12 7.12
C TYR A 42 -1.01 6.20 7.35
N MET A 43 -0.33 5.76 6.29
CA MET A 43 0.60 4.63 6.38
C MET A 43 2.09 4.99 6.30
N ARG A 44 2.42 6.25 5.98
CA ARG A 44 3.78 6.68 5.63
C ARG A 44 4.83 6.33 6.67
N GLU A 45 4.60 6.67 7.93
CA GLU A 45 5.59 6.47 9.00
C GLU A 45 5.82 4.99 9.30
N GLU A 46 4.75 4.20 9.35
CA GLU A 46 4.85 2.76 9.64
C GLU A 46 5.42 1.98 8.46
N LEU A 47 5.05 2.33 7.22
CA LEU A 47 5.63 1.71 6.02
C LEU A 47 7.13 2.04 5.88
N ALA A 48 7.51 3.29 6.17
CA ALA A 48 8.92 3.72 6.21
C ALA A 48 9.75 2.86 7.17
N LYS A 49 9.23 2.61 8.38
CA LYS A 49 9.89 1.73 9.38
C LYS A 49 10.03 0.30 8.88
N LEU A 50 8.99 -0.26 8.25
CA LEU A 50 9.02 -1.64 7.75
C LEU A 50 10.02 -1.84 6.61
N LEU A 51 10.16 -0.85 5.73
CA LEU A 51 11.05 -0.90 4.56
C LEU A 51 12.44 -0.32 4.83
N ASN A 52 12.69 0.25 6.01
CA ASN A 52 13.90 1.02 6.30
C ASN A 52 14.18 2.10 5.23
N ALA A 53 13.14 2.85 4.88
CA ALA A 53 13.13 3.88 3.84
C ALA A 53 12.56 5.19 4.38
N GLU A 54 12.69 6.27 3.61
CA GLU A 54 12.01 7.54 3.87
C GLU A 54 11.08 7.87 2.70
N PHE A 55 9.93 8.46 3.01
CA PHE A 55 8.95 8.86 2.01
C PHE A 55 8.48 10.28 2.25
N THR A 56 8.49 11.09 1.20
CA THR A 56 7.59 12.25 1.15
C THR A 56 6.15 11.79 0.93
N ARG A 57 5.15 12.60 1.32
CA ARG A 57 3.75 12.31 1.03
C ARG A 57 3.51 12.13 -0.47
N SER A 58 4.04 13.04 -1.29
CA SER A 58 3.93 13.01 -2.75
C SER A 58 4.53 11.77 -3.38
N GLU A 59 5.68 11.33 -2.89
CA GLU A 59 6.34 10.12 -3.37
C GLU A 59 5.50 8.88 -3.06
N LEU A 60 5.04 8.73 -1.81
CA LEU A 60 4.23 7.58 -1.44
C LEU A 60 2.89 7.56 -2.20
N THR A 61 2.23 8.72 -2.37
CA THR A 61 1.06 8.84 -3.24
C THR A 61 1.36 8.35 -4.65
N TYR A 62 2.47 8.79 -5.25
CA TYR A 62 2.87 8.33 -6.58
C TYR A 62 3.11 6.82 -6.63
N LEU A 63 3.83 6.25 -5.65
CA LEU A 63 4.11 4.81 -5.59
C LEU A 63 2.83 3.98 -5.48
N LEU A 64 1.85 4.42 -4.67
CA LEU A 64 0.56 3.75 -4.53
C LEU A 64 -0.23 3.75 -5.84
N VAL A 65 -0.28 4.89 -6.54
CA VAL A 65 -0.91 4.99 -7.87
C VAL A 65 -0.22 4.07 -8.87
N ARG A 66 1.12 4.04 -8.85
CA ARG A 66 1.93 3.19 -9.72
C ARG A 66 1.63 1.71 -9.46
N LEU A 67 1.63 1.28 -8.19
CA LEU A 67 1.35 -0.10 -7.80
C LEU A 67 -0.04 -0.56 -8.27
N ASP A 68 -1.07 0.27 -8.11
CA ASP A 68 -2.42 -0.11 -8.55
C ASP A 68 -2.50 -0.26 -10.07
N LYS A 69 -1.92 0.69 -10.82
CA LYS A 69 -1.86 0.62 -12.29
C LYS A 69 -1.04 -0.58 -12.78
N GLU A 70 0.12 -0.82 -12.20
CA GLU A 70 0.97 -1.97 -12.54
C GLU A 70 0.26 -3.29 -12.25
N ARG A 71 -0.42 -3.41 -11.11
CA ARG A 71 -1.20 -4.60 -10.77
C ARG A 71 -2.35 -4.82 -11.75
N ALA A 72 -3.13 -3.76 -12.02
CA ALA A 72 -4.27 -3.85 -12.93
C ALA A 72 -3.85 -4.29 -14.34
N PHE A 73 -2.67 -3.86 -14.80
CA PHE A 73 -2.13 -4.21 -16.10
C PHE A 73 -1.44 -5.59 -16.14
N ASN A 74 -0.54 -5.87 -15.19
CA ASN A 74 0.34 -7.04 -15.23
C ASN A 74 -0.22 -8.27 -14.51
N ALA A 75 -1.10 -8.08 -13.53
CA ALA A 75 -1.63 -9.14 -12.68
C ALA A 75 -3.10 -8.89 -12.30
N PRO A 76 -4.01 -8.79 -13.30
CA PRO A 76 -5.42 -8.56 -13.04
C PRO A 76 -6.00 -9.68 -12.17
N GLY A 77 -6.80 -9.32 -11.16
CA GLY A 77 -7.40 -10.28 -10.22
C GLY A 77 -6.47 -10.81 -9.13
N SER A 78 -5.19 -10.42 -9.13
CA SER A 78 -4.27 -10.78 -8.04
C SER A 78 -4.66 -10.12 -6.72
N TYR A 79 -4.30 -10.80 -5.62
CA TYR A 79 -4.49 -10.27 -4.28
C TYR A 79 -3.59 -9.05 -4.06
N TRP A 80 -4.21 -7.87 -4.06
CA TRP A 80 -3.49 -6.59 -4.13
C TRP A 80 -2.50 -6.33 -2.99
N PRO A 81 -2.77 -6.67 -1.70
CA PRO A 81 -1.83 -6.37 -0.62
C PRO A 81 -0.52 -7.11 -0.79
N ASP A 82 -0.60 -8.36 -1.26
CA ASP A 82 0.53 -9.24 -1.49
C ASP A 82 1.32 -8.84 -2.75
N TYR A 83 0.64 -8.37 -3.79
CA TYR A 83 1.28 -7.77 -4.95
C TYR A 83 2.07 -6.50 -4.56
N TYR A 84 1.45 -5.61 -3.77
CA TYR A 84 2.05 -4.34 -3.35
C TYR A 84 3.28 -4.61 -2.47
N ALA A 85 3.13 -5.49 -1.48
CA ALA A 85 4.23 -5.89 -0.60
C ALA A 85 5.41 -6.47 -1.39
N LYS A 86 5.13 -7.36 -2.37
CA LYS A 86 6.18 -7.94 -3.22
C LYS A 86 6.92 -6.86 -4.02
N GLN A 87 6.19 -5.95 -4.68
CA GLN A 87 6.80 -4.91 -5.50
C GLN A 87 7.63 -3.93 -4.67
N LEU A 88 7.13 -3.53 -3.50
CA LEU A 88 7.90 -2.66 -2.60
C LEU A 88 9.18 -3.34 -2.12
N LEU A 89 9.14 -4.61 -1.74
CA LEU A 89 10.36 -5.32 -1.36
C LEU A 89 11.36 -5.38 -2.52
N ASN A 90 10.90 -5.64 -3.74
CA ASN A 90 11.78 -5.62 -4.93
C ASN A 90 12.42 -4.26 -5.21
N TRP A 91 11.86 -3.15 -4.71
CA TRP A 91 12.39 -1.80 -4.93
C TRP A 91 13.33 -1.35 -3.82
N TYR A 92 13.15 -1.85 -2.60
CA TYR A 92 13.84 -1.35 -1.41
C TYR A 92 14.83 -2.35 -0.78
N LEU A 93 14.84 -3.61 -1.21
CA LEU A 93 15.75 -4.68 -0.75
C LEU A 93 16.37 -5.42 -1.94
#